data_AF-A0A956JJ76-F1
#
_entry.id   AF-A0A956JJ76-F1
#
_cell.length_a   1.000
_cell.length_b   1.000
_cell.length_c   1.000
_cell.angle_alpha   90.00
_cell.angle_beta   90.00
_cell.angle_gamma   90.00
#
_symmetry.space_group_name_H-M   'P 1'
#
loop_
_entity.id
_entity.type
_entity.pdbx_description
1 polymer ?
#
loop_
_entity_poly.entity_id
_entity_poly.type
_entity_poly.pdbx_seq_one_letter_code
_entity_poly.pdbx_strand_id
1 'polypeptide(L)'
;MKDEASATLVASVQRALDHDDPDAAAEAHRAVAELARRAVAADDPDDPDYAAYHGLLWDLYADTDHRTYALRWWLSIAGRALEEAAIPREELPEALAPDAFLERVRGVLDGGSRPRHPMSVHLFEGTPTIAALRIYLRHHWHRSRLFYRELTELALSRDLGEASVIARNLYDESGGEVSAEAHPFLLQRLLRALDVADGFDDRPDLVEAHAYLNNRVRCARHANPAWGYAVLFALEYGTPANHGTIYHLLRRLGVAEEDCVFHRVHMTADVEHAAETAELIAARITAVDDQAIFLAALNHHRRLRGRLFDAIWREIQELGTHD
;
A
#
# COMPACT_ATOMS: atom_id res chain seq x y z
N MET A 1 1.20 9.52 -30.03
CA MET A 1 -0.21 9.96 -30.04
C MET A 1 -0.94 9.65 -28.75
N LYS A 2 -0.88 8.43 -28.18
CA LYS A 2 -1.47 8.16 -26.84
C LYS A 2 -0.84 9.02 -25.74
N ASP A 3 0.50 9.05 -25.66
CA ASP A 3 1.25 9.78 -24.63
C ASP A 3 0.91 11.28 -24.56
N GLU A 4 0.70 11.93 -25.72
CA GLU A 4 0.36 13.36 -25.81
C GLU A 4 -1.06 13.64 -25.30
N ALA A 5 -1.98 12.69 -25.50
CA ALA A 5 -3.34 12.78 -24.98
C ALA A 5 -3.36 12.63 -23.45
N SER A 6 -2.63 11.66 -22.90
CA SER A 6 -2.53 11.45 -21.45
C SER A 6 -1.84 12.64 -20.76
N ALA A 7 -0.79 13.19 -21.37
CA ALA A 7 -0.10 14.39 -20.87
C ALA A 7 -1.03 15.61 -20.81
N THR A 8 -1.91 15.80 -21.81
CA THR A 8 -2.91 16.88 -21.81
C THR A 8 -3.90 16.73 -20.66
N LEU A 9 -4.34 15.49 -20.36
CA LEU A 9 -5.24 15.21 -19.25
C LEU A 9 -4.55 15.49 -17.90
N VAL A 10 -3.29 15.07 -17.73
CA VAL A 10 -2.48 15.38 -16.53
C VAL A 10 -2.30 16.89 -16.34
N ALA A 11 -2.02 17.64 -17.42
CA ALA A 11 -1.85 19.09 -17.37
C ALA A 11 -3.12 19.83 -16.92
N SER A 12 -4.31 19.31 -17.25
CA SER A 12 -5.58 19.89 -16.77
C SER A 12 -5.71 19.81 -15.25
N VAL A 13 -5.19 18.74 -14.62
CA VAL A 13 -5.18 18.59 -13.18
C VAL A 13 -4.21 19.56 -12.52
N GLN A 14 -3.00 19.72 -13.07
CA GLN A 14 -2.05 20.69 -12.53
C GLN A 14 -2.59 22.11 -12.56
N ARG A 15 -3.25 22.51 -13.67
CA ARG A 15 -3.93 23.81 -13.77
C ARG A 15 -4.96 24.02 -12.66
N ALA A 16 -5.74 22.98 -12.33
CA ALA A 16 -6.72 23.06 -11.25
C ALA A 16 -6.08 23.12 -9.86
N LEU A 17 -4.88 22.57 -9.67
CA LEU A 17 -4.15 22.67 -8.40
C LEU A 17 -3.47 24.04 -8.21
N ASP A 18 -3.08 24.69 -9.31
CA ASP A 18 -2.44 26.02 -9.31
C ASP A 18 -3.44 27.17 -9.13
N HIS A 19 -4.72 26.94 -9.42
CA HIS A 19 -5.75 27.98 -9.47
C HIS A 19 -7.02 27.58 -8.71
N ASP A 20 -7.54 28.49 -7.89
CA ASP A 20 -8.83 28.34 -7.22
C ASP A 20 -9.98 28.67 -8.20
N ASP A 21 -10.15 27.82 -9.21
CA ASP A 21 -11.15 27.95 -10.26
C ASP A 21 -12.06 26.69 -10.30
N PRO A 22 -13.35 26.82 -9.95
CA PRO A 22 -14.30 25.71 -10.00
C PRO A 22 -14.45 25.05 -11.37
N ASP A 23 -14.33 25.82 -12.46
CA ASP A 23 -14.46 25.27 -13.81
C ASP A 23 -13.23 24.42 -14.17
N ALA A 24 -12.03 24.87 -13.78
CA ALA A 24 -10.80 24.10 -13.90
C ALA A 24 -10.84 22.82 -13.06
N ALA A 25 -11.37 22.89 -11.84
CA ALA A 25 -11.58 21.69 -11.00
C ALA A 25 -12.52 20.68 -11.67
N ALA A 26 -13.65 21.14 -12.23
CA ALA A 26 -14.58 20.27 -12.93
C ALA A 26 -13.98 19.64 -14.20
N GLU A 27 -13.15 20.38 -14.94
CA GLU A 27 -12.37 19.85 -16.07
C GLU A 27 -11.38 18.78 -15.61
N ALA A 28 -10.60 19.07 -14.57
CA ALA A 28 -9.64 18.15 -13.97
C ALA A 28 -10.31 16.83 -13.52
N HIS A 29 -11.48 16.89 -12.89
CA HIS A 29 -12.20 15.68 -12.48
C HIS A 29 -12.63 14.83 -13.67
N ARG A 30 -13.13 15.45 -14.75
CA ARG A 30 -13.44 14.72 -15.99
C ARG A 30 -12.19 14.12 -16.61
N ALA A 31 -11.06 14.81 -16.55
CA ALA A 31 -9.79 14.32 -17.05
C ALA A 31 -9.28 13.11 -16.27
N VAL A 32 -9.35 13.12 -14.94
CA VAL A 32 -9.01 11.96 -14.09
C VAL A 32 -9.93 10.78 -14.41
N ALA A 33 -11.25 11.00 -14.53
CA ALA A 33 -12.19 9.93 -14.87
C ALA A 33 -11.90 9.31 -16.26
N GLU A 34 -11.54 10.13 -17.24
CA GLU A 34 -11.15 9.65 -18.58
C GLU A 34 -9.83 8.88 -18.56
N LEU A 35 -8.82 9.34 -17.82
CA LEU A 35 -7.58 8.59 -17.60
C LEU A 35 -7.87 7.25 -16.92
N ALA A 36 -8.69 7.23 -15.86
CA ALA A 36 -9.08 6.02 -15.16
C ALA A 36 -9.75 5.02 -16.12
N ARG A 37 -10.68 5.48 -16.96
CA ARG A 37 -11.37 4.63 -17.95
C ARG A 37 -10.38 3.96 -18.92
N ARG A 38 -9.35 4.68 -19.38
CA ARG A 38 -8.33 4.13 -20.28
C ARG A 38 -7.40 3.16 -19.56
N ALA A 39 -6.91 3.55 -18.38
CA ALA A 39 -6.02 2.74 -17.55
C ALA A 39 -6.68 1.42 -17.14
N VAL A 40 -7.92 1.46 -16.65
CA VAL A 40 -8.69 0.26 -16.25
C VAL A 40 -8.96 -0.66 -17.44
N ALA A 41 -9.22 -0.11 -18.63
CA ALA A 41 -9.40 -0.91 -19.83
C ALA A 41 -8.11 -1.61 -20.30
N ALA A 42 -6.95 -1.02 -20.02
CA ALA A 42 -5.65 -1.64 -20.31
C ALA A 42 -5.23 -2.67 -19.25
N ASP A 43 -5.35 -2.33 -17.96
CA ASP A 43 -4.87 -3.12 -16.79
C ASP A 43 -3.41 -3.63 -16.95
N ASP A 44 -2.57 -2.82 -17.58
CA ASP A 44 -1.19 -3.15 -17.94
C ASP A 44 -0.22 -2.04 -17.51
N PRO A 45 0.73 -2.31 -16.59
CA PRO A 45 1.75 -1.34 -16.17
C PRO A 45 2.60 -0.76 -17.31
N ASP A 46 2.74 -1.48 -18.43
CA ASP A 46 3.50 -1.03 -19.60
C ASP A 46 2.68 -0.12 -20.54
N ASP A 47 1.35 0.01 -20.34
CA ASP A 47 0.52 0.94 -21.11
C ASP A 47 0.67 2.38 -20.59
N PRO A 48 0.92 3.38 -21.47
CA PRO A 48 1.14 4.75 -21.06
C PRO A 48 -0.06 5.41 -20.36
N ASP A 49 -1.31 5.01 -20.66
CA ASP A 49 -2.49 5.53 -19.97
C ASP A 49 -2.55 4.98 -18.53
N TYR A 50 -2.15 3.72 -18.30
CA TYR A 50 -2.05 3.12 -16.97
C TYR A 50 -0.97 3.82 -16.13
N ALA A 51 0.22 4.01 -16.71
CA ALA A 51 1.33 4.71 -16.06
C ALA A 51 0.95 6.16 -15.72
N ALA A 52 0.34 6.89 -16.66
CA ALA A 52 -0.09 8.27 -16.44
C ALA A 52 -1.16 8.37 -15.34
N TYR A 53 -2.17 7.49 -15.35
CA TYR A 53 -3.23 7.49 -14.36
C TYR A 53 -2.69 7.19 -12.94
N HIS A 54 -1.91 6.12 -12.78
CA HIS A 54 -1.38 5.76 -11.46
C HIS A 54 -0.30 6.73 -10.97
N GLY A 55 0.51 7.31 -11.86
CA GLY A 55 1.42 8.39 -11.52
C GLY A 55 0.69 9.64 -11.03
N LEU A 56 -0.38 10.04 -11.72
CA LEU A 56 -1.22 11.18 -11.32
C LEU A 56 -1.91 10.95 -9.97
N LEU A 57 -2.52 9.78 -9.78
CA LEU A 57 -3.15 9.43 -8.50
C LEU A 57 -2.14 9.45 -7.36
N TRP A 58 -0.92 8.96 -7.59
CA TRP A 58 0.13 9.02 -6.59
C TRP A 58 0.42 10.47 -6.18
N ASP A 59 0.54 11.38 -7.14
CA ASP A 59 0.79 12.80 -6.85
C ASP A 59 -0.36 13.44 -6.06
N LEU A 60 -1.61 13.11 -6.40
CA LEU A 60 -2.78 13.56 -5.65
C LEU A 60 -2.77 13.05 -4.20
N TYR A 61 -2.30 11.83 -3.95
CA TYR A 61 -2.25 11.22 -2.62
C TYR A 61 -1.03 11.63 -1.78
N ALA A 62 0.16 11.65 -2.38
CA ALA A 62 1.43 11.80 -1.69
C ALA A 62 1.68 13.22 -1.19
N ASP A 63 1.21 14.24 -1.93
CA ASP A 63 1.39 15.64 -1.56
C ASP A 63 0.75 15.96 -0.19
N THR A 64 1.39 16.78 0.61
CA THR A 64 1.00 17.18 1.96
C THR A 64 0.52 18.63 2.05
N ASP A 65 0.45 19.37 0.94
CA ASP A 65 -0.08 20.74 0.94
C ASP A 65 -1.56 20.76 1.33
N HIS A 66 -1.83 21.22 2.55
CA HIS A 66 -3.17 21.31 3.13
C HIS A 66 -4.11 22.21 2.32
N ARG A 67 -3.58 23.16 1.55
CA ARG A 67 -4.40 24.11 0.75
C ARG A 67 -5.14 23.40 -0.38
N THR A 68 -4.55 22.36 -0.95
CA THR A 68 -5.13 21.62 -2.08
C THR A 68 -5.69 20.25 -1.67
N TYR A 69 -5.58 19.86 -0.39
CA TYR A 69 -5.96 18.53 0.10
C TYR A 69 -7.39 18.13 -0.28
N ALA A 70 -8.38 19.01 -0.04
CA ALA A 70 -9.78 18.71 -0.35
C ALA A 70 -10.03 18.53 -1.86
N LEU A 71 -9.41 19.37 -2.69
CA LEU A 71 -9.49 19.26 -4.14
C LEU A 71 -8.81 17.98 -4.63
N ARG A 72 -7.60 17.67 -4.16
CA ARG A 72 -6.88 16.44 -4.52
C ARG A 72 -7.66 15.18 -4.13
N TRP A 73 -8.28 15.19 -2.95
CA TRP A 73 -9.17 14.12 -2.52
C TRP A 73 -10.36 13.96 -3.46
N TRP A 74 -11.06 15.05 -3.78
CA TRP A 74 -12.20 15.02 -4.70
C TRP A 74 -11.81 14.59 -6.12
N LEU A 75 -10.66 15.00 -6.63
CA LEU A 75 -10.13 14.54 -7.91
C LEU A 75 -9.80 13.05 -7.89
N SER A 76 -9.21 12.55 -6.80
CA SER A 76 -8.78 11.14 -6.67
C SER A 76 -9.94 10.14 -6.67
N ILE A 77 -11.17 10.57 -6.34
CA ILE A 77 -12.34 9.69 -6.37
C ILE A 77 -13.01 9.60 -7.74
N ALA A 78 -12.59 10.40 -8.72
CA ALA A 78 -13.20 10.46 -10.05
C ALA A 78 -13.17 9.13 -10.81
N GLY A 79 -12.11 8.32 -10.61
CA GLY A 79 -11.94 7.00 -11.22
C GLY A 79 -12.45 5.82 -10.38
N ARG A 80 -12.82 6.06 -9.11
CA ARG A 80 -13.00 5.00 -8.10
C ARG A 80 -14.02 3.94 -8.51
N ALA A 81 -15.19 4.36 -9.00
CA ALA A 81 -16.25 3.43 -9.40
C ALA A 81 -15.84 2.54 -10.60
N LEU A 82 -14.98 3.05 -11.48
CA LEU A 82 -14.45 2.29 -12.61
C LEU A 82 -13.43 1.25 -12.13
N GLU A 83 -12.53 1.65 -11.23
CA GLU A 83 -11.57 0.73 -10.61
C GLU A 83 -12.30 -0.41 -9.89
N GLU A 84 -13.29 -0.08 -9.06
CA GLU A 84 -14.05 -1.06 -8.29
C GLU A 84 -14.89 -2.00 -9.16
N ALA A 85 -15.46 -1.49 -10.26
CA ALA A 85 -16.19 -2.32 -11.21
C ALA A 85 -15.29 -3.34 -11.94
N ALA A 86 -14.00 -3.03 -12.09
CA ALA A 86 -13.02 -3.92 -12.70
C ALA A 86 -12.43 -4.95 -11.74
N ILE A 87 -12.65 -4.79 -10.43
CA ILE A 87 -12.21 -5.77 -9.43
C ILE A 87 -13.14 -6.99 -9.50
N PRO A 88 -12.60 -8.21 -9.70
CA PRO A 88 -13.40 -9.42 -9.66
C PRO A 88 -14.19 -9.51 -8.35
N ARG A 89 -15.50 -9.72 -8.48
CA ARG A 89 -16.37 -9.90 -7.33
C ARG A 89 -16.13 -11.28 -6.72
N GLU A 90 -16.14 -11.32 -5.40
CA GLU A 90 -16.21 -12.55 -4.66
C GLU A 90 -17.67 -12.89 -4.42
N GLU A 91 -18.08 -14.11 -4.73
CA GLU A 91 -19.43 -14.57 -4.49
C GLU A 91 -19.45 -15.43 -3.22
N LEU A 92 -20.29 -15.03 -2.28
CA LEU A 92 -20.61 -15.79 -1.08
C LEU A 92 -22.11 -16.10 -1.13
N PRO A 93 -22.51 -17.39 -1.09
CA PRO A 93 -23.92 -17.75 -1.14
C PRO A 93 -24.67 -17.31 0.12
N GLU A 94 -23.97 -17.23 1.25
CA GLU A 94 -24.48 -16.76 2.53
C GLU A 94 -23.34 -16.13 3.35
N ALA A 95 -23.71 -15.30 4.34
CA ALA A 95 -22.75 -14.75 5.28
C ALA A 95 -22.14 -15.87 6.13
N LEU A 96 -20.82 -15.91 6.22
CA LEU A 96 -20.10 -16.79 7.12
C LEU A 96 -20.19 -16.24 8.56
N ALA A 97 -20.22 -17.14 9.55
CA ALA A 97 -20.04 -16.75 10.95
C ALA A 97 -18.66 -16.07 11.14
N PRO A 98 -18.50 -15.15 12.10
CA PRO A 98 -17.28 -14.35 12.24
C PRO A 98 -15.98 -15.17 12.27
N ASP A 99 -15.94 -16.24 13.06
CA ASP A 99 -14.75 -17.11 13.16
C ASP A 99 -14.45 -17.82 11.83
N ALA A 100 -15.48 -18.36 11.17
CA ALA A 100 -15.34 -19.01 9.87
C ALA A 100 -14.91 -18.03 8.77
N PHE A 101 -15.39 -16.77 8.84
CA PHE A 101 -14.95 -15.72 7.95
C PHE A 101 -13.47 -15.38 8.17
N LEU A 102 -13.04 -15.19 9.42
CA LEU A 102 -11.64 -14.94 9.76
C LEU A 102 -10.73 -16.10 9.35
N GLU A 103 -11.15 -17.35 9.56
CA GLU A 103 -10.42 -18.53 9.08
C GLU A 103 -10.25 -18.52 7.56
N ARG A 104 -11.32 -18.18 6.81
CA ARG A 104 -11.23 -18.02 5.35
C ARG A 104 -10.24 -16.92 4.96
N VAL A 105 -10.30 -15.77 5.62
CA VAL A 105 -9.38 -14.63 5.37
C VAL A 105 -7.92 -15.03 5.63
N ARG A 106 -7.64 -15.68 6.76
CA ARG A 106 -6.30 -16.21 7.09
C ARG A 106 -5.85 -17.24 6.05
N GLY A 107 -6.72 -18.16 5.65
CA GLY A 107 -6.43 -19.13 4.58
C GLY A 107 -6.07 -18.47 3.25
N VAL A 108 -6.74 -17.37 2.87
CA VAL A 108 -6.36 -16.56 1.69
C VAL A 108 -4.96 -15.95 1.89
N LEU A 109 -4.68 -15.39 3.07
CA LEU A 109 -3.39 -14.77 3.38
C LEU A 109 -2.25 -15.80 3.33
N ASP A 110 -2.38 -16.91 4.05
CA ASP A 110 -1.41 -18.00 4.20
C ASP A 110 -1.21 -18.78 2.90
N GLY A 111 -2.28 -19.00 2.12
CA GLY A 111 -2.22 -19.65 0.82
C GLY A 111 -1.45 -18.86 -0.24
N GLY A 112 -0.97 -17.66 0.09
CA GLY A 112 -0.20 -16.82 -0.82
C GLY A 112 1.14 -17.40 -1.27
N SER A 113 1.52 -17.01 -2.48
CA SER A 113 2.81 -17.36 -3.06
C SER A 113 3.98 -16.58 -2.46
N ARG A 114 3.78 -15.64 -1.53
CA ARG A 114 4.83 -14.72 -1.06
C ARG A 114 6.09 -15.44 -0.56
N PRO A 115 6.04 -16.43 0.36
CA PRO A 115 7.24 -17.17 0.75
C PRO A 115 7.88 -17.93 -0.41
N ARG A 116 7.07 -18.38 -1.37
CA ARG A 116 7.46 -19.14 -2.56
C ARG A 116 7.84 -18.26 -3.76
N HIS A 117 7.74 -16.94 -3.63
CA HIS A 117 8.04 -16.02 -4.73
C HIS A 117 9.55 -16.06 -5.01
N PRO A 118 10.00 -16.08 -6.29
CA PRO A 118 11.42 -16.21 -6.62
C PRO A 118 12.32 -15.20 -5.89
N MET A 119 11.92 -13.93 -5.80
CA MET A 119 12.62 -12.92 -5.00
C MET A 119 12.73 -13.29 -3.52
N SER A 120 11.66 -13.79 -2.90
CA SER A 120 11.68 -14.18 -1.48
C SER A 120 12.64 -15.34 -1.25
N VAL A 121 12.60 -16.37 -2.12
CA VAL A 121 13.54 -17.50 -2.04
C VAL A 121 14.98 -17.00 -2.23
N HIS A 122 15.23 -16.16 -3.24
CA HIS A 122 16.54 -15.60 -3.49
C HIS A 122 17.09 -14.80 -2.30
N LEU A 123 16.28 -13.89 -1.73
CA LEU A 123 16.70 -13.02 -0.63
C LEU A 123 16.84 -13.78 0.70
N PHE A 124 15.87 -14.63 1.03
CA PHE A 124 15.74 -15.15 2.40
C PHE A 124 16.30 -16.56 2.58
N GLU A 125 16.21 -17.41 1.56
CA GLU A 125 16.77 -18.77 1.59
C GLU A 125 18.16 -18.82 0.93
N GLY A 126 18.40 -17.95 -0.04
CA GLY A 126 19.67 -17.82 -0.76
C GLY A 126 20.72 -16.98 -0.02
N THR A 127 21.75 -16.60 -0.79
CA THR A 127 22.85 -15.72 -0.37
C THR A 127 22.86 -14.46 -1.24
N PRO A 128 21.90 -13.53 -1.03
CA PRO A 128 21.81 -12.34 -1.87
C PRO A 128 23.00 -11.40 -1.65
N THR A 129 23.30 -10.58 -2.65
CA THR A 129 24.28 -9.50 -2.51
C THR A 129 23.69 -8.34 -1.69
N ILE A 130 24.56 -7.49 -1.13
CA ILE A 130 24.12 -6.23 -0.50
C ILE A 130 23.37 -5.34 -1.50
N ALA A 131 23.77 -5.35 -2.78
CA ALA A 131 23.08 -4.58 -3.82
C ALA A 131 21.62 -5.05 -4.03
N ALA A 132 21.39 -6.36 -4.10
CA ALA A 132 20.04 -6.92 -4.18
C ALA A 132 19.19 -6.55 -2.95
N LEU A 133 19.80 -6.60 -1.75
CA LEU A 133 19.13 -6.18 -0.52
C LEU A 133 18.78 -4.68 -0.54
N ARG A 134 19.67 -3.82 -1.03
CA ARG A 134 19.42 -2.36 -1.15
C ARG A 134 18.22 -2.06 -2.03
N ILE A 135 18.09 -2.74 -3.17
CA ILE A 135 16.90 -2.62 -4.04
C ILE A 135 15.63 -2.99 -3.27
N TYR A 136 15.64 -4.15 -2.61
CA TYR A 136 14.48 -4.60 -1.82
C TYR A 136 14.10 -3.58 -0.73
N LEU A 137 15.09 -3.04 -0.02
CA LEU A 137 14.87 -2.08 1.07
C LEU A 137 14.40 -0.71 0.58
N ARG A 138 14.86 -0.22 -0.58
CA ARG A 138 14.30 0.99 -1.20
C ARG A 138 12.80 0.83 -1.48
N HIS A 139 12.39 -0.31 -2.02
CA HIS A 139 10.96 -0.59 -2.23
C HIS A 139 10.21 -0.89 -0.92
N HIS A 140 10.91 -1.29 0.14
CA HIS A 140 10.32 -1.38 1.47
C HIS A 140 10.06 -0.01 2.09
N TRP A 141 10.99 0.93 1.93
CA TRP A 141 10.82 2.34 2.32
C TRP A 141 9.52 2.92 1.79
N HIS A 142 9.28 2.77 0.48
CA HIS A 142 8.06 3.29 -0.14
C HIS A 142 6.78 2.68 0.41
N ARG A 143 6.81 1.41 0.83
CA ARG A 143 5.65 0.74 1.42
C ARG A 143 5.41 1.12 2.87
N SER A 144 6.43 1.49 3.63
CA SER A 144 6.29 1.73 5.06
C SER A 144 6.10 3.20 5.41
N ARG A 145 6.81 4.11 4.73
CA ARG A 145 6.97 5.50 5.23
C ARG A 145 5.67 6.32 5.37
N LEU A 146 4.61 5.98 4.64
CA LEU A 146 3.32 6.69 4.68
C LEU A 146 2.21 5.89 5.38
N PHE A 147 2.51 4.75 6.00
CA PHE A 147 1.49 3.89 6.59
C PHE A 147 0.67 4.60 7.69
N TYR A 148 1.30 5.43 8.52
CA TYR A 148 0.63 6.29 9.50
C TYR A 148 -0.48 7.17 8.89
N ARG A 149 -0.32 7.63 7.62
CA ARG A 149 -1.35 8.40 6.92
C ARG A 149 -2.53 7.52 6.56
N GLU A 150 -2.28 6.29 6.13
CA GLU A 150 -3.35 5.32 5.81
C GLU A 150 -4.19 4.99 7.03
N LEU A 151 -3.55 4.79 8.20
CA LEU A 151 -4.25 4.61 9.48
C LEU A 151 -5.10 5.83 9.83
N THR A 152 -4.55 7.04 9.65
CA THR A 152 -5.29 8.29 9.88
C THR A 152 -6.53 8.37 9.00
N GLU A 153 -6.38 8.17 7.69
CA GLU A 153 -7.46 8.20 6.71
C GLU A 153 -8.54 7.14 7.00
N LEU A 154 -8.11 5.95 7.43
CA LEU A 154 -9.02 4.88 7.81
C LEU A 154 -9.85 5.26 9.04
N ALA A 155 -9.23 5.84 10.07
CA ALA A 155 -9.89 6.21 11.32
C ALA A 155 -10.94 7.33 11.15
N LEU A 156 -10.70 8.30 10.26
CA LEU A 156 -11.54 9.50 10.09
C LEU A 156 -13.02 9.21 9.78
N SER A 157 -13.32 8.05 9.21
CA SER A 157 -14.67 7.67 8.77
C SER A 157 -15.27 6.51 9.57
N ARG A 158 -14.71 6.20 10.74
CA ARG A 158 -15.19 5.15 11.64
C ARG A 158 -15.90 5.73 12.85
N ASP A 159 -16.67 4.89 13.55
CA ASP A 159 -17.18 5.27 14.88
C ASP A 159 -16.04 5.37 15.91
N LEU A 160 -16.33 5.92 17.08
CA LEU A 160 -15.32 6.16 18.10
C LEU A 160 -14.64 4.86 18.60
N GLY A 161 -15.37 3.74 18.67
CA GLY A 161 -14.82 2.48 19.15
C GLY A 161 -13.81 1.92 18.16
N GLU A 162 -14.21 1.83 16.90
CA GLU A 162 -13.36 1.41 15.78
C GLU A 162 -12.16 2.35 15.60
N ALA A 163 -12.39 3.67 15.61
CA ALA A 163 -11.34 4.67 15.48
C ALA A 163 -10.32 4.60 16.63
N SER A 164 -10.75 4.25 17.85
CA SER A 164 -9.85 4.12 19.00
C SER A 164 -8.88 2.95 18.87
N VAL A 165 -9.30 1.85 18.22
CA VAL A 165 -8.40 0.73 17.92
C VAL A 165 -7.36 1.16 16.88
N ILE A 166 -7.79 1.79 15.79
CA ILE A 166 -6.88 2.29 14.75
C ILE A 166 -5.93 3.35 15.30
N ALA A 167 -6.40 4.19 16.22
CA ALA A 167 -5.58 5.23 16.86
C ALA A 167 -4.45 4.66 17.73
N ARG A 168 -4.62 3.47 18.34
CA ARG A 168 -3.54 2.79 19.08
C ARG A 168 -2.46 2.29 18.14
N ASN A 169 -2.85 1.68 17.02
CA ASN A 169 -1.89 1.31 15.97
C ASN A 169 -1.15 2.56 15.45
N LEU A 170 -1.88 3.65 15.16
CA LEU A 170 -1.26 4.92 14.76
C LEU A 170 -0.29 5.47 15.81
N TYR A 171 -0.64 5.37 17.09
CA TYR A 171 0.23 5.79 18.19
C TYR A 171 1.56 5.03 18.14
N ASP A 172 1.53 3.70 18.02
CA ASP A 172 2.73 2.86 17.93
C ASP A 172 3.54 3.17 16.64
N GLU A 173 2.87 3.22 15.48
CA GLU A 173 3.50 3.55 14.18
C GLU A 173 4.21 4.92 14.20
N SER A 174 3.66 5.88 14.96
CA SER A 174 4.20 7.23 15.13
C SER A 174 5.25 7.37 16.25
N GLY A 175 5.64 6.26 16.90
CA GLY A 175 6.70 6.22 17.92
C GLY A 175 6.21 6.42 19.35
N GLY A 176 4.90 6.36 19.58
CA GLY A 176 4.27 6.57 20.89
C GLY A 176 4.64 7.92 21.49
N GLU A 177 5.21 7.91 22.71
CA GLU A 177 5.69 9.13 23.38
C GLU A 177 6.99 9.71 22.77
N VAL A 178 7.70 8.94 21.94
CA VAL A 178 9.01 9.32 21.42
C VAL A 178 8.96 9.35 19.90
N SER A 179 8.67 10.52 19.33
CA SER A 179 8.57 10.66 17.86
C SER A 179 9.78 10.13 17.08
N ALA A 180 11.00 10.16 17.64
CA ALA A 180 12.20 9.60 17.01
C ALA A 180 12.16 8.05 16.87
N GLU A 181 11.27 7.38 17.59
CA GLU A 181 10.98 5.95 17.51
C GLU A 181 9.86 5.63 16.50
N ALA A 182 9.33 6.64 15.80
CA ALA A 182 8.38 6.41 14.72
C ALA A 182 8.97 5.44 13.70
N HIS A 183 8.13 4.51 13.25
CA HIS A 183 8.55 3.41 12.39
C HIS A 183 9.26 3.89 11.11
N PRO A 184 8.80 4.97 10.42
CA PRO A 184 9.56 5.54 9.31
C PRO A 184 10.99 5.96 9.70
N PHE A 185 11.21 6.59 10.86
CA PHE A 185 12.56 7.01 11.28
C PHE A 185 13.44 5.83 11.68
N LEU A 186 12.86 4.78 12.28
CA LEU A 186 13.57 3.53 12.54
C LEU A 186 14.04 2.88 11.23
N LEU A 187 13.20 2.91 10.19
CA LEU A 187 13.56 2.41 8.86
C LEU A 187 14.62 3.30 8.20
N GLN A 188 14.50 4.63 8.28
CA GLN A 188 15.53 5.55 7.78
C GLN A 188 16.92 5.25 8.36
N ARG A 189 17.01 4.92 9.66
CA ARG A 189 18.29 4.50 10.27
C ARG A 189 18.90 3.29 9.56
N LEU A 190 18.09 2.25 9.30
CA LEU A 190 18.54 1.07 8.55
C LEU A 190 19.00 1.44 7.14
N LEU A 191 18.20 2.24 6.43
CA LEU A 191 18.49 2.65 5.06
C LEU A 191 19.81 3.43 4.97
N ARG A 192 20.04 4.38 5.89
CA ARG A 192 21.30 5.14 5.98
C ARG A 192 22.50 4.26 6.27
N ALA A 193 22.37 3.29 7.18
CA ALA A 193 23.44 2.33 7.47
C ALA A 193 23.84 1.49 6.25
N LEU A 194 22.91 1.33 5.31
CA LEU A 194 23.11 0.60 4.05
C LEU A 194 23.29 1.51 2.84
N ASP A 195 23.38 2.84 3.00
CA ASP A 195 23.51 3.80 1.89
C ASP A 195 22.36 3.68 0.86
N VAL A 196 21.12 3.63 1.36
CA VAL A 196 19.88 3.61 0.57
C VAL A 196 19.14 4.93 0.78
N ALA A 197 18.56 5.49 -0.29
CA ALA A 197 17.74 6.70 -0.22
C ALA A 197 16.54 6.51 0.71
N ASP A 198 16.27 7.54 1.52
CA ASP A 198 15.31 7.48 2.64
C ASP A 198 14.47 8.76 2.77
N GLY A 199 14.39 9.58 1.70
CA GLY A 199 13.62 10.83 1.70
C GLY A 199 12.11 10.60 1.79
N PHE A 200 11.38 11.46 2.49
CA PHE A 200 9.90 11.40 2.50
C PHE A 200 9.28 11.80 1.15
N ASP A 201 9.99 12.65 0.42
CA ASP A 201 9.71 13.13 -0.94
C ASP A 201 10.14 12.15 -2.04
N ASP A 202 10.81 11.05 -1.66
CA ASP A 202 11.30 10.02 -2.58
C ASP A 202 10.15 9.33 -3.34
N ARG A 203 10.01 9.64 -4.63
CA ARG A 203 8.93 9.13 -5.48
C ARG A 203 9.27 7.70 -5.95
N PRO A 204 8.35 6.73 -5.82
CA PRO A 204 8.57 5.40 -6.39
C PRO A 204 8.71 5.46 -7.91
N ASP A 205 9.74 4.81 -8.45
CA ASP A 205 9.96 4.78 -9.91
C ASP A 205 9.05 3.78 -10.64
N LEU A 206 8.62 2.72 -9.94
CA LEU A 206 7.81 1.65 -10.54
C LEU A 206 6.33 2.04 -10.62
N VAL A 207 5.73 1.85 -11.80
CA VAL A 207 4.29 2.02 -12.01
C VAL A 207 3.48 1.05 -11.13
N GLU A 208 3.98 -0.17 -10.92
CA GLU A 208 3.38 -1.13 -10.00
C GLU A 208 3.41 -0.67 -8.55
N ALA A 209 4.44 0.08 -8.14
CA ALA A 209 4.49 0.70 -6.81
C ALA A 209 3.41 1.76 -6.66
N HIS A 210 3.22 2.63 -7.66
CA HIS A 210 2.12 3.59 -7.68
C HIS A 210 0.77 2.86 -7.56
N ALA A 211 0.50 1.85 -8.40
CA ALA A 211 -0.76 1.12 -8.36
C ALA A 211 -1.02 0.45 -7.00
N TYR A 212 0.01 -0.19 -6.42
CA TYR A 212 -0.08 -0.82 -5.10
C TYR A 212 -0.40 0.18 -3.98
N LEU A 213 0.33 1.30 -3.92
CA LEU A 213 0.18 2.32 -2.88
C LEU A 213 -1.14 3.11 -3.04
N ASN A 214 -1.51 3.44 -4.27
CA ASN A 214 -2.79 4.10 -4.57
C ASN A 214 -3.99 3.26 -4.10
N ASN A 215 -3.93 1.94 -4.30
CA ASN A 215 -4.97 1.05 -3.81
C ASN A 215 -5.09 1.04 -2.28
N ARG A 216 -3.96 1.13 -1.55
CA ARG A 216 -3.99 1.20 -0.07
C ARG A 216 -4.71 2.46 0.41
N VAL A 217 -4.35 3.61 -0.15
CA VAL A 217 -4.99 4.90 0.16
C VAL A 217 -6.47 4.90 -0.22
N ARG A 218 -6.82 4.35 -1.40
CA ARG A 218 -8.22 4.22 -1.85
C ARG A 218 -9.04 3.40 -0.87
N CYS A 219 -8.52 2.24 -0.43
CA CYS A 219 -9.19 1.36 0.52
C CYS A 219 -9.35 2.01 1.90
N ALA A 220 -8.31 2.68 2.42
CA ALA A 220 -8.39 3.40 3.70
C ALA A 220 -9.48 4.49 3.68
N ARG A 221 -9.58 5.23 2.56
CA ARG A 221 -10.58 6.28 2.31
C ARG A 221 -11.93 5.77 1.83
N HIS A 222 -12.19 4.47 1.85
CA HIS A 222 -13.44 3.93 1.35
C HIS A 222 -14.58 4.10 2.36
N ALA A 223 -15.78 4.42 1.87
CA ALA A 223 -16.96 4.63 2.70
C ALA A 223 -17.42 3.32 3.37
N ASN A 224 -17.43 2.22 2.61
CA ASN A 224 -17.57 0.87 3.17
C ASN A 224 -16.24 0.44 3.83
N PRO A 225 -16.22 0.17 5.15
CA PRO A 225 -15.01 -0.17 5.90
C PRO A 225 -14.38 -1.52 5.53
N ALA A 226 -15.12 -2.42 4.87
CA ALA A 226 -14.62 -3.73 4.44
C ALA A 226 -13.35 -3.62 3.58
N TRP A 227 -13.27 -2.61 2.71
CA TRP A 227 -12.08 -2.34 1.91
C TRP A 227 -10.85 -2.00 2.76
N GLY A 228 -11.03 -1.10 3.72
CA GLY A 228 -9.98 -0.63 4.60
C GLY A 228 -9.47 -1.72 5.53
N TYR A 229 -10.38 -2.46 6.18
CA TYR A 229 -10.01 -3.56 7.06
C TYR A 229 -9.38 -4.74 6.33
N ALA A 230 -9.77 -5.02 5.08
CA ALA A 230 -9.10 -6.03 4.26
C ALA A 230 -7.61 -5.71 4.04
N VAL A 231 -7.31 -4.45 3.72
CA VAL A 231 -5.92 -4.01 3.50
C VAL A 231 -5.16 -3.92 4.82
N LEU A 232 -5.73 -3.32 5.86
CA LEU A 232 -5.10 -3.23 7.18
C LEU A 232 -4.73 -4.62 7.70
N PHE A 233 -5.68 -5.56 7.72
CA PHE A 233 -5.40 -6.91 8.19
C PHE A 233 -4.35 -7.64 7.36
N ALA A 234 -4.29 -7.41 6.05
CA ALA A 234 -3.25 -7.96 5.19
C ALA A 234 -1.84 -7.39 5.48
N LEU A 235 -1.77 -6.16 5.99
CA LEU A 235 -0.55 -5.47 6.37
C LEU A 235 -0.12 -5.82 7.81
N GLU A 236 -1.02 -6.19 8.70
CA GLU A 236 -0.68 -6.55 10.09
C GLU A 236 -0.41 -8.05 10.24
N TYR A 237 -1.33 -8.90 9.77
CA TYR A 237 -1.31 -10.35 10.05
C TYR A 237 -0.05 -11.06 9.54
N GLY A 238 0.44 -10.68 8.35
CA GLY A 238 1.58 -11.33 7.72
C GLY A 238 2.94 -10.80 8.18
N THR A 239 2.99 -9.74 8.98
CA THR A 239 4.20 -8.91 9.12
C THR A 239 5.21 -9.43 10.15
N PRO A 240 4.80 -10.00 11.30
CA PRO A 240 5.76 -10.54 12.28
C PRO A 240 6.74 -11.58 11.72
N ALA A 241 6.21 -12.60 11.03
CA ALA A 241 7.04 -13.67 10.46
C ALA A 241 7.99 -13.14 9.39
N ASN A 242 7.49 -12.25 8.52
CA ASN A 242 8.29 -11.65 7.46
C ASN A 242 9.39 -10.73 8.01
N HIS A 243 9.10 -9.94 9.06
CA HIS A 243 10.09 -9.06 9.67
C HIS A 243 11.16 -9.85 10.42
N GLY A 244 10.81 -10.99 11.03
CA GLY A 244 11.78 -11.93 11.57
C GLY A 244 12.75 -12.45 10.51
N THR A 245 12.25 -12.85 9.34
CA THR A 245 13.10 -13.31 8.22
C THR A 245 14.03 -12.21 7.71
N ILE A 246 13.53 -10.98 7.54
CA ILE A 246 14.35 -9.84 7.10
C ILE A 246 15.40 -9.50 8.16
N TYR A 247 15.04 -9.47 9.44
CA TYR A 247 15.96 -9.26 10.54
C TYR A 247 17.13 -10.26 10.49
N HIS A 248 16.84 -11.56 10.38
CA HIS A 248 17.88 -12.58 10.32
C HIS A 248 18.76 -12.45 9.06
N LEU A 249 18.18 -12.08 7.91
CA LEU A 249 18.95 -11.77 6.70
C LEU A 249 19.94 -10.62 6.93
N LEU A 250 19.46 -9.50 7.49
CA LEU A 250 20.29 -8.32 7.79
C LEU A 250 21.46 -8.68 8.72
N ARG A 251 21.18 -9.43 9.78
CA ARG A 251 22.22 -9.88 10.73
C ARG A 251 23.23 -10.82 10.06
N ARG A 252 22.78 -11.74 9.20
CA ARG A 252 23.66 -12.63 8.43
C ARG A 252 24.59 -11.86 7.48
N LEU A 253 24.13 -10.73 6.96
CA LEU A 253 24.90 -9.83 6.09
C LEU A 253 25.75 -8.81 6.86
N GLY A 254 25.80 -8.90 8.20
CA GLY A 254 26.68 -8.08 9.04
C GLY A 254 26.13 -6.71 9.41
N VAL A 255 24.87 -6.40 9.12
CA VAL A 255 24.22 -5.13 9.54
C VAL A 255 24.08 -5.10 11.05
N ALA A 256 24.46 -4.01 11.71
CA ALA A 256 24.42 -3.90 13.16
C ALA A 256 23.00 -4.04 13.72
N GLU A 257 22.88 -4.58 14.94
CA GLU A 257 21.58 -4.83 15.57
C GLU A 257 20.80 -3.55 15.86
N GLU A 258 21.52 -2.50 16.26
CA GLU A 258 20.98 -1.15 16.48
C GLU A 258 20.34 -0.55 15.23
N ASP A 259 20.80 -0.91 14.02
CA ASP A 259 20.21 -0.48 12.77
C ASP A 259 18.99 -1.33 12.38
N CYS A 260 18.86 -2.55 12.92
CA CYS A 260 17.78 -3.48 12.58
C CYS A 260 16.51 -3.32 13.43
N VAL A 261 16.43 -2.29 14.28
CA VAL A 261 15.34 -2.11 15.26
C VAL A 261 13.97 -2.05 14.62
N PHE A 262 13.83 -1.45 13.43
CA PHE A 262 12.57 -1.41 12.69
C PHE A 262 11.98 -2.82 12.51
N HIS A 263 12.77 -3.79 12.07
CA HIS A 263 12.27 -5.16 11.91
C HIS A 263 12.03 -5.84 13.26
N ARG A 264 12.85 -5.55 14.27
CA ARG A 264 12.69 -6.14 15.60
C ARG A 264 11.37 -5.75 16.28
N VAL A 265 10.92 -4.50 16.15
CA VAL A 265 9.67 -4.05 16.80
C VAL A 265 8.42 -4.70 16.16
N HIS A 266 8.41 -4.82 14.83
CA HIS A 266 7.31 -5.44 14.07
C HIS A 266 7.21 -6.98 14.27
N MET A 267 8.26 -7.62 14.80
CA MET A 267 8.17 -9.04 15.19
C MET A 267 7.21 -9.28 16.35
N THR A 268 6.92 -8.24 17.16
CA THR A 268 6.09 -8.34 18.36
C THR A 268 4.86 -7.46 18.30
N ALA A 269 4.98 -6.18 17.91
CA ALA A 269 3.89 -5.21 17.94
C ALA A 269 2.71 -5.64 17.05
N ASP A 270 3.01 -6.04 15.81
CA ASP A 270 1.98 -6.38 14.82
C ASP A 270 1.18 -7.65 15.18
N VAL A 271 1.67 -8.47 16.12
CA VAL A 271 0.88 -9.60 16.65
C VAL A 271 -0.34 -9.09 17.39
N GLU A 272 -0.18 -8.05 18.20
CA GLU A 272 -1.25 -7.42 18.94
C GLU A 272 -2.17 -6.64 17.99
N HIS A 273 -1.61 -5.85 17.06
CA HIS A 273 -2.40 -5.12 16.07
C HIS A 273 -3.22 -6.04 15.16
N ALA A 274 -2.67 -7.18 14.76
CA ALA A 274 -3.41 -8.18 13.99
C ALA A 274 -4.56 -8.79 14.79
N ALA A 275 -4.38 -9.03 16.10
CA ALA A 275 -5.43 -9.54 16.97
C ALA A 275 -6.56 -8.52 17.14
N GLU A 276 -6.24 -7.27 17.47
CA GLU A 276 -7.22 -6.19 17.60
C GLU A 276 -7.98 -5.94 16.29
N THR A 277 -7.27 -5.97 15.15
CA THR A 277 -7.90 -5.84 13.83
C THR A 277 -8.82 -7.03 13.52
N ALA A 278 -8.45 -8.25 13.93
CA ALA A 278 -9.32 -9.41 13.75
C ALA A 278 -10.62 -9.28 14.56
N GLU A 279 -10.56 -8.74 15.79
CA GLU A 279 -11.74 -8.46 16.61
C GLU A 279 -12.65 -7.42 15.95
N LEU A 280 -12.08 -6.35 15.39
CA LEU A 280 -12.83 -5.37 14.60
C LEU A 280 -13.55 -6.02 13.42
N ILE A 281 -12.84 -6.86 12.67
CA ILE A 281 -13.42 -7.56 11.50
C ILE A 281 -14.55 -8.48 11.94
N ALA A 282 -14.36 -9.27 12.99
CA ALA A 282 -15.37 -10.18 13.52
C ALA A 282 -16.64 -9.46 13.96
N ALA A 283 -16.49 -8.29 14.58
CA ALA A 283 -17.62 -7.47 15.02
C ALA A 283 -18.32 -6.74 13.86
N ARG A 284 -17.56 -6.23 12.88
CA ARG A 284 -18.07 -5.31 11.87
C ARG A 284 -18.47 -5.95 10.54
N ILE A 285 -17.78 -7.00 10.12
CA ILE A 285 -17.90 -7.60 8.77
C ILE A 285 -18.76 -8.86 8.84
N THR A 286 -20.05 -8.65 9.14
CA THR A 286 -21.03 -9.73 9.39
C THR A 286 -22.03 -9.93 8.25
N ALA A 287 -22.25 -8.92 7.42
CA ALA A 287 -23.12 -9.01 6.26
C ALA A 287 -22.40 -9.70 5.09
N VAL A 288 -23.15 -10.49 4.29
CA VAL A 288 -22.61 -11.21 3.13
C VAL A 288 -21.95 -10.28 2.12
N ASP A 289 -22.56 -9.11 1.86
CA ASP A 289 -22.03 -8.11 0.94
C ASP A 289 -20.71 -7.49 1.45
N ASP A 290 -20.62 -7.20 2.76
CA ASP A 290 -19.39 -6.68 3.36
C ASP A 290 -18.28 -7.74 3.33
N GLN A 291 -18.60 -9.01 3.57
CA GLN A 291 -17.65 -10.12 3.47
C GLN A 291 -17.15 -10.34 2.03
N ALA A 292 -18.04 -10.26 1.05
CA ALA A 292 -17.70 -10.33 -0.37
C ALA A 292 -16.78 -9.17 -0.79
N ILE A 293 -17.11 -7.94 -0.38
CA ILE A 293 -16.27 -6.76 -0.61
C ILE A 293 -14.89 -6.92 0.03
N PHE A 294 -14.85 -7.38 1.29
CA PHE A 294 -13.59 -7.60 2.01
C PHE A 294 -12.69 -8.58 1.26
N LEU A 295 -13.22 -9.73 0.82
CA LEU A 295 -12.44 -10.73 0.10
C LEU A 295 -11.97 -10.21 -1.27
N ALA A 296 -12.81 -9.46 -1.99
CA ALA A 296 -12.45 -8.84 -3.27
C ALA A 296 -11.32 -7.82 -3.09
N ALA A 297 -11.42 -6.97 -2.06
CA ALA A 297 -10.39 -6.00 -1.69
C ALA A 297 -9.06 -6.69 -1.34
N LEU A 298 -9.12 -7.76 -0.54
CA LEU A 298 -7.96 -8.56 -0.14
C LEU A 298 -7.26 -9.20 -1.34
N ASN A 299 -8.03 -9.85 -2.22
CA ASN A 299 -7.50 -10.50 -3.41
C ASN A 299 -6.90 -9.50 -4.39
N HIS A 300 -7.56 -8.36 -4.59
CA HIS A 300 -7.04 -7.28 -5.42
C HIS A 300 -5.74 -6.69 -4.86
N HIS A 301 -5.68 -6.41 -3.55
CA HIS A 301 -4.46 -5.94 -2.87
C HIS A 301 -3.30 -6.93 -3.08
N ARG A 302 -3.57 -8.23 -2.93
CA ARG A 302 -2.56 -9.28 -3.15
C ARG A 302 -2.09 -9.37 -4.59
N ARG A 303 -2.99 -9.21 -5.57
CA ARG A 303 -2.65 -9.17 -6.99
C ARG A 303 -1.70 -8.02 -7.32
N LEU A 304 -2.03 -6.81 -6.86
CA LEU A 304 -1.16 -5.63 -7.05
C LEU A 304 0.20 -5.81 -6.36
N ARG A 305 0.20 -6.35 -5.14
CA ARG A 305 1.45 -6.68 -4.43
C ARG A 305 2.30 -7.69 -5.21
N GLY A 306 1.67 -8.69 -5.82
CA GLY A 306 2.34 -9.66 -6.69
C GLY A 306 3.05 -8.97 -7.85
N ARG A 307 2.33 -8.15 -8.63
CA ARG A 307 2.91 -7.36 -9.73
C ARG A 307 4.08 -6.48 -9.27
N LEU A 308 3.95 -5.83 -8.11
CA LEU A 308 5.02 -5.03 -7.51
C LEU A 308 6.26 -5.90 -7.22
N PHE A 309 6.07 -7.06 -6.58
CA PHE A 309 7.17 -7.97 -6.24
C PHE A 309 7.83 -8.59 -7.48
N ASP A 310 7.07 -8.86 -8.54
CA ASP A 310 7.60 -9.28 -9.83
C ASP A 310 8.48 -8.18 -10.44
N ALA A 311 8.06 -6.91 -10.36
CA ALA A 311 8.82 -5.77 -10.87
C ALA A 311 10.13 -5.53 -10.09
N ILE A 312 10.08 -5.59 -8.75
CA ILE A 312 11.28 -5.52 -7.90
C ILE A 312 12.23 -6.68 -8.23
N TRP A 313 11.68 -7.87 -8.47
CA TRP A 313 12.49 -9.03 -8.82
C TRP A 313 13.23 -8.84 -10.14
N ARG A 314 12.56 -8.32 -11.17
CA ARG A 314 13.22 -8.00 -12.45
C ARG A 314 14.39 -7.05 -12.25
N GLU A 315 14.22 -6.00 -11.43
CA GLU A 315 15.30 -5.06 -11.11
C GLU A 315 16.49 -5.73 -10.42
N ILE A 316 16.24 -6.66 -9.48
CA ILE A 316 17.29 -7.46 -8.84
C ILE A 316 17.99 -8.38 -9.85
N GLN A 317 17.26 -8.96 -10.81
CA GLN A 317 17.85 -9.83 -11.83
C GLN A 317 18.75 -9.06 -12.80
N GLU A 318 18.38 -7.82 -13.14
CA GLU A 318 19.16 -6.95 -14.03
C GLU A 318 20.53 -6.60 -13.43
N LEU A 319 20.64 -6.44 -12.11
CA LEU A 319 21.95 -6.30 -11.43
C LEU A 319 22.90 -7.46 -11.78
N GLY A 320 22.40 -8.69 -11.75
CA GLY A 320 23.20 -9.89 -11.99
C GLY A 320 23.59 -10.11 -13.46
N THR A 321 23.11 -9.27 -14.39
CA THR A 321 23.53 -9.29 -15.80
C THR A 321 24.65 -8.30 -16.12
N HIS A 322 25.05 -7.48 -15.14
CA HIS A 322 26.07 -6.43 -15.29
C HIS A 322 27.33 -6.65 -14.43
N ASP A 323 27.38 -7.76 -13.67
CA ASP A 323 28.58 -8.29 -12.99
C ASP A 323 29.24 -9.42 -13.82
#